data_AF-A0A8H7ESF3-F1
#
_entry.id   AF-A0A8H7ESF3-F1
#
_cell.length_a   1.000
_cell.length_b   1.000
_cell.length_c   1.000
_cell.angle_alpha   90.00
_cell.angle_beta   90.00
_cell.angle_gamma   90.00
#
_symmetry.space_group_name_H-M   'P 1'
#
loop_
_entity.id
_entity.type
_entity.pdbx_description
1 polymer ?
#
loop_
_entity_poly.entity_id
_entity_poly.type
_entity_poly.pdbx_seq_one_letter_code
_entity_poly.pdbx_strand_id
1 'polypeptide(L)'
;MLQLFPLELIDTISKSLDSRDLYICMSVSKSWYPLFRIPLYKTKLSIRSSDELSRFIQTVDDSCLGKYVYHIDFRQVDLTLTNAQRLRRLCPNLQSVGFGMDKHSCIHESTMTMQFLENFTASHVTELHMTYGIECSCSEETSVDDSYMNSIIPCLKTLPQLVSLSLCDNAMLPKLGCVDIDNIHYHCPLLESLELNGINLGYFTVPSNIVPASKIRNIKIHHTGMIGSDCSVWLSYFAQKYPSLESVDLTSAGLLWAYTAQHLTLFARGCPRLKRARFGNIAWKYKVLYEVYSANTQLNEVILLPAADLVLPLPNLGFYNLIDVKGFGSLKSLTYTIAPSENFHITIQCFSRIRSLERLELLGCKSPNPEVAMVKVLDSTIRYPQGGWTFNRRRSSSKISYDAVDLV
;
A
#
# COMPACT_ATOMS: atom_id res chain seq x y z
N MET A 1 2.49 36.68 19.14
CA MET A 1 2.62 35.60 20.15
C MET A 1 3.35 34.37 19.63
N LEU A 2 3.03 33.81 18.46
CA LEU A 2 3.72 32.59 17.96
C LEU A 2 5.24 32.74 17.73
N GLN A 3 5.74 33.95 17.47
CA GLN A 3 7.19 34.21 17.40
C GLN A 3 7.94 34.02 18.73
N LEU A 4 7.22 33.93 19.85
CA LEU A 4 7.79 33.68 21.17
C LEU A 4 7.96 32.17 21.44
N PHE A 5 7.42 31.32 20.57
CA PHE A 5 7.56 29.87 20.72
C PHE A 5 8.92 29.40 20.19
N PRO A 6 9.56 28.44 20.86
CA PRO A 6 10.72 27.74 20.33
C PRO A 6 10.42 27.14 18.95
N LEU A 7 11.43 27.14 18.07
CA LEU A 7 11.29 26.65 16.70
C LEU A 7 10.89 25.17 16.64
N GLU A 8 11.24 24.40 17.67
CA GLU A 8 10.89 22.99 17.84
C GLU A 8 9.37 22.79 17.99
N LEU A 9 8.71 23.71 18.69
CA LEU A 9 7.24 23.68 18.80
C LEU A 9 6.60 24.04 17.47
N ILE A 10 7.16 25.00 16.73
CA ILE A 10 6.68 25.35 15.38
C ILE A 10 6.86 24.18 14.41
N ASP A 11 8.00 23.47 14.45
CA ASP A 11 8.26 22.29 13.64
C ASP A 11 7.28 21.16 13.99
N THR A 12 6.98 20.98 15.28
CA THR A 12 5.99 20.00 15.76
C THR A 12 4.57 20.33 15.29
N ILE A 13 4.15 21.59 15.42
CA ILE A 13 2.86 22.06 14.89
C ILE A 13 2.82 21.82 13.39
N SER A 14 3.87 22.20 12.67
CA SER A 14 3.90 22.11 11.21
C SER A 14 3.82 20.66 10.71
N LYS A 15 4.39 19.69 11.44
CA LYS A 15 4.25 18.25 11.12
C LYS A 15 2.82 17.73 11.23
N SER A 16 1.95 18.41 11.98
CA SER A 16 0.54 18.05 12.12
C SER A 16 -0.37 18.72 11.08
N LEU A 17 0.15 19.66 10.30
CA LEU A 17 -0.59 20.42 9.29
C LEU A 17 -0.33 19.84 7.91
N ASP A 18 -1.35 19.84 7.05
CA ASP A 18 -1.17 19.54 5.64
C ASP A 18 -0.62 20.76 4.86
N SER A 19 -0.25 20.56 3.60
CA SER A 19 0.32 21.64 2.77
C SER A 19 -0.65 22.83 2.59
N ARG A 20 -1.97 22.59 2.64
CA ARG A 20 -2.99 23.64 2.50
C ARG A 20 -3.04 24.49 3.77
N ASP A 21 -3.06 23.86 4.93
CA ASP A 21 -3.07 24.53 6.23
C ASP A 21 -1.78 25.31 6.46
N LEU A 22 -0.63 24.76 6.04
CA LEU A 22 0.65 25.48 6.06
C LEU A 22 0.61 26.74 5.19
N TYR A 23 0.01 26.66 4.00
CA TYR A 23 -0.15 27.82 3.12
C TYR A 23 -1.06 28.88 3.76
N ILE A 24 -2.16 28.48 4.40
CA ILE A 24 -3.03 29.39 5.17
C ILE A 24 -2.22 30.07 6.28
N CYS A 25 -1.45 29.32 7.06
CA CYS A 25 -0.61 29.86 8.14
C CYS A 25 0.38 30.92 7.63
N MET A 26 0.93 30.75 6.43
CA MET A 26 1.83 31.74 5.81
C MET A 26 1.15 33.07 5.49
N SER A 27 -0.18 33.08 5.30
CA SER A 27 -0.95 34.28 4.95
C SER A 27 -1.52 35.04 6.15
N VAL A 28 -1.52 34.44 7.34
CA VAL A 28 -2.06 35.04 8.58
C VAL A 28 -1.37 36.37 8.92
N SER A 29 -0.04 36.42 8.83
CA SER A 29 0.72 37.66 9.05
C SER A 29 2.12 37.56 8.46
N LYS A 30 2.75 38.72 8.20
CA LYS A 30 4.17 38.82 7.78
C LYS A 30 5.12 38.08 8.73
N SER A 31 4.76 38.03 10.01
CA SER A 31 5.54 37.42 11.08
C SER A 31 5.52 35.88 11.05
N TRP A 32 4.45 35.28 10.51
CA TRP A 32 4.28 33.83 10.37
C TRP A 32 4.87 33.29 9.08
N TYR A 33 4.89 34.10 8.03
CA TYR A 33 5.44 33.71 6.74
C TYR A 33 6.78 32.97 6.81
N PRO A 34 7.85 33.50 7.45
CA PRO A 34 9.13 32.80 7.53
C PRO A 34 9.08 31.53 8.40
N LEU A 35 8.17 31.46 9.38
CA LEU A 35 8.03 30.31 10.29
C LEU A 35 7.47 29.08 9.58
N PHE A 36 6.48 29.28 8.69
CA PHE A 36 5.80 28.18 8.00
C PHE A 36 6.29 27.93 6.57
N ARG A 37 7.07 28.86 6.01
CA ARG A 37 7.68 28.69 4.69
C ARG A 37 8.63 27.50 4.63
N ILE A 38 9.53 27.33 5.60
CA ILE A 38 10.47 26.19 5.60
C ILE A 38 9.74 24.85 5.78
N PRO A 39 8.83 24.68 6.76
CA PRO A 39 8.06 23.46 6.90
C PRO A 39 7.27 23.07 5.66
N LEU A 40 6.71 24.03 4.92
CA LEU A 40 6.02 23.74 3.65
C LEU A 40 6.92 22.99 2.66
N TYR A 41 8.18 23.40 2.51
CA TYR A 41 9.14 22.74 1.62
C TYR A 41 9.65 21.40 2.13
N LYS A 42 9.51 21.11 3.43
CA LYS A 42 9.78 19.78 4.00
C LYS A 42 8.65 18.78 3.70
N THR A 43 7.45 19.25 3.36
CA THR A 43 6.33 18.37 2.99
C THR A 43 6.50 17.79 1.58
N LYS A 44 5.67 16.80 1.22
CA LYS A 44 5.64 16.26 -0.14
C LYS A 44 5.13 17.30 -1.12
N LEU A 45 6.02 17.82 -1.95
CA LEU A 45 5.67 18.79 -3.00
C LEU A 45 5.13 18.06 -4.22
N SER A 46 4.01 18.55 -4.76
CA SER A 46 3.44 18.06 -6.02
C SER A 46 3.52 19.16 -7.07
N ILE A 47 4.19 18.88 -8.18
CA ILE A 47 4.34 19.79 -9.32
C ILE A 47 3.53 19.20 -10.46
N ARG A 48 2.54 19.95 -10.96
CA ARG A 48 1.51 19.45 -11.89
C ARG A 48 1.62 20.01 -13.30
N SER A 49 2.51 20.96 -13.52
CA SER A 49 2.75 21.54 -14.84
C SER A 49 4.17 22.07 -14.99
N SER A 50 4.60 22.26 -16.23
CA SER A 50 5.88 22.87 -16.58
C SER A 50 6.02 24.32 -16.08
N ASP A 51 4.91 25.05 -15.98
CA ASP A 51 4.88 26.40 -15.41
C ASP A 51 5.08 26.39 -13.89
N GLU A 52 4.48 25.42 -13.18
CA GLU A 52 4.74 25.20 -11.76
C GLU A 52 6.19 24.79 -11.53
N LEU A 53 6.74 23.91 -12.37
CA LEU A 53 8.15 23.51 -12.30
C LEU A 53 9.08 24.72 -12.46
N SER A 54 8.82 25.56 -13.47
CA SER A 54 9.66 26.72 -13.75
C SER A 54 9.63 27.72 -12.59
N ARG A 55 8.44 28.00 -12.03
CA ARG A 55 8.28 28.85 -10.84
C ARG A 55 8.93 28.24 -9.61
N PHE A 56 8.83 26.93 -9.43
CA PHE A 56 9.47 26.21 -8.32
C PHE A 56 10.99 26.32 -8.41
N ILE A 57 11.58 26.01 -9.56
CA ILE A 57 13.03 26.11 -9.80
C ILE A 57 13.50 27.54 -9.53
N GLN A 58 12.82 28.55 -10.09
CA GLN A 58 13.16 29.95 -9.87
C GLN A 58 13.11 30.32 -8.37
N THR A 59 12.02 29.95 -7.69
CA THR A 59 11.87 30.23 -6.25
C THR A 59 12.98 29.59 -5.44
N VAL A 60 13.34 28.35 -5.74
CA VAL A 60 14.39 27.62 -5.03
C VAL A 60 15.78 28.19 -5.30
N ASP A 61 16.06 28.62 -6.54
CA ASP A 61 17.30 29.32 -6.93
C ASP A 61 17.45 30.62 -6.11
N ASP A 62 16.39 31.44 -6.09
CA ASP A 62 16.41 32.77 -5.48
C ASP A 62 16.46 32.74 -3.94
N SER A 63 15.93 31.68 -3.32
CA SER A 63 15.72 31.64 -1.86
C SER A 63 16.45 30.51 -1.13
N CYS A 64 17.25 29.72 -1.83
CA CYS A 64 18.01 28.58 -1.30
C CYS A 64 17.16 27.58 -0.50
N LEU A 65 15.85 27.48 -0.80
CA LEU A 65 14.92 26.59 -0.09
C LEU A 65 15.08 25.12 -0.46
N GLY A 66 15.76 24.83 -1.56
CA GLY A 66 15.87 23.47 -2.09
C GLY A 66 16.58 22.50 -1.16
N LYS A 67 17.45 23.00 -0.26
CA LYS A 67 18.06 22.18 0.80
C LYS A 67 17.05 21.59 1.81
N TYR A 68 15.84 22.13 1.87
CA TYR A 68 14.75 21.64 2.72
C TYR A 68 13.79 20.71 1.97
N VAL A 69 14.00 20.49 0.68
CA VAL A 69 13.14 19.65 -0.16
C VAL A 69 13.63 18.21 -0.12
N TYR A 70 12.80 17.35 0.47
CA TYR A 70 13.09 15.91 0.63
C TYR A 70 12.23 15.04 -0.28
N HIS A 71 11.03 15.50 -0.64
CA HIS A 71 10.05 14.73 -1.41
C HIS A 71 9.43 15.59 -2.52
N ILE A 72 9.57 15.16 -3.78
CA ILE A 72 8.96 15.83 -4.94
C ILE A 72 8.20 14.79 -5.77
N ASP A 73 6.98 15.13 -6.19
CA ASP A 73 6.13 14.33 -7.07
C ASP A 73 5.78 15.15 -8.32
N PHE A 74 6.32 14.78 -9.47
CA PHE A 74 6.04 15.38 -10.76
C PHE A 74 4.86 14.68 -11.41
N ARG A 75 3.79 15.40 -11.73
CA ARG A 75 2.59 14.82 -12.37
C ARG A 75 2.32 15.58 -13.66
N GLN A 76 2.30 14.89 -14.79
CA GLN A 76 2.07 15.52 -16.10
C GLN A 76 3.06 16.67 -16.36
N VAL A 77 4.33 16.45 -16.01
CA VAL A 77 5.41 17.44 -16.19
C VAL A 77 6.52 16.85 -17.04
N ASP A 78 6.77 17.47 -18.17
CA ASP A 78 7.85 17.13 -19.07
C ASP A 78 9.17 17.64 -18.49
N LEU A 79 9.93 16.71 -17.91
CA LEU A 79 11.12 17.05 -17.16
C LEU A 79 12.36 17.01 -18.06
N THR A 80 12.73 18.17 -18.60
CA THR A 80 13.93 18.28 -19.46
C THR A 80 15.21 17.95 -18.69
N LEU A 81 16.23 17.47 -19.40
CA LEU A 81 17.57 17.20 -18.84
C LEU A 81 18.15 18.42 -18.10
N THR A 82 17.97 19.62 -18.65
CA THR A 82 18.43 20.87 -18.04
C THR A 82 17.75 21.12 -16.70
N ASN A 83 16.43 20.90 -16.61
CA ASN A 83 15.69 21.04 -15.36
C ASN A 83 16.11 19.97 -14.35
N ALA A 84 16.38 18.74 -14.80
CA ALA A 84 16.91 17.66 -13.97
C ALA A 84 18.20 18.05 -13.25
N GLN A 85 19.17 18.53 -14.03
CA GLN A 85 20.48 18.92 -13.52
C GLN A 85 20.39 20.11 -12.56
N ARG A 86 19.52 21.08 -12.85
CA ARG A 86 19.25 22.20 -11.95
C ARG A 86 18.64 21.72 -10.63
N LEU A 87 17.62 20.87 -10.69
CA LEU A 87 16.96 20.32 -9.51
C LEU A 87 17.93 19.54 -8.63
N ARG A 88 18.79 18.71 -9.21
CA ARG A 88 19.84 17.98 -8.47
C ARG A 88 20.74 18.92 -7.67
N ARG A 89 21.19 20.01 -8.30
CA ARG A 89 22.05 21.02 -7.65
C ARG A 89 21.29 21.79 -6.56
N LEU A 90 20.05 22.14 -6.84
CA LEU A 90 19.22 22.98 -5.98
C LEU A 90 18.64 22.22 -4.77
N CYS A 91 18.35 20.94 -4.94
CA CYS A 91 17.72 20.07 -3.95
C CYS A 91 18.65 18.89 -3.58
N PRO A 92 19.79 19.14 -2.91
CA PRO A 92 20.79 18.11 -2.63
C PRO A 92 20.33 17.03 -1.64
N ASN A 93 19.27 17.30 -0.87
CA ASN A 93 18.73 16.41 0.17
C ASN A 93 17.49 15.63 -0.29
N LEU A 94 17.25 15.57 -1.61
CA LEU A 94 16.10 14.85 -2.15
C LEU A 94 16.23 13.34 -1.85
N GLN A 95 15.22 12.78 -1.20
CA GLN A 95 15.15 11.37 -0.79
C GLN A 95 14.04 10.60 -1.51
N SER A 96 12.98 11.29 -1.92
CA SER A 96 11.79 10.67 -2.51
C SER A 96 11.40 11.40 -3.78
N VAL A 97 11.25 10.64 -4.87
CA VAL A 97 10.89 11.18 -6.18
C VAL A 97 9.68 10.43 -6.73
N GLY A 98 8.65 11.17 -7.11
CA GLY A 98 7.45 10.70 -7.77
C GLY A 98 7.40 11.16 -9.22
N PHE A 99 6.98 10.28 -10.13
CA PHE A 99 6.63 10.61 -11.50
C PHE A 99 5.24 10.10 -11.82
N GLY A 100 4.40 10.94 -12.40
CA GLY A 100 3.11 10.59 -12.97
C GLY A 100 3.12 10.94 -14.45
N MET A 101 3.20 9.92 -15.29
CA MET A 101 3.18 10.05 -16.75
C MET A 101 1.76 9.96 -17.28
N ASP A 102 1.46 10.78 -18.29
CA ASP A 102 0.25 10.67 -19.09
C ASP A 102 0.44 9.58 -20.16
N LYS A 103 -0.64 8.94 -20.61
CA LYS A 103 -0.61 7.86 -21.63
C LYS A 103 -0.07 8.32 -22.99
N HIS A 104 -0.18 9.62 -23.30
CA HIS A 104 0.18 10.15 -24.61
C HIS A 104 1.67 10.51 -24.74
N SER A 105 2.39 10.57 -23.63
CA SER A 105 3.75 11.10 -23.60
C SER A 105 4.84 10.02 -23.61
N CYS A 106 4.42 8.74 -23.58
CA CYS A 106 5.23 7.58 -23.20
C CYS A 106 6.31 7.16 -24.20
N ILE A 107 6.19 7.53 -25.48
CA ILE A 107 7.10 7.04 -26.53
C ILE A 107 8.35 7.94 -26.66
N HIS A 108 8.24 9.24 -26.36
CA HIS A 108 9.39 10.16 -26.38
C HIS A 108 9.94 10.50 -24.99
N GLU A 109 9.13 10.40 -23.92
CA GLU A 109 9.53 10.80 -22.56
C GLU A 109 10.18 9.71 -21.71
N SER A 110 10.03 8.44 -22.09
CA SER A 110 10.71 7.34 -21.42
C SER A 110 12.21 7.60 -21.45
N THR A 111 12.83 7.85 -22.61
CA THR A 111 14.27 8.16 -22.70
C THR A 111 14.69 9.39 -21.88
N MET A 112 13.86 10.43 -21.77
CA MET A 112 14.19 11.64 -20.99
C MET A 112 14.04 11.46 -19.48
N THR A 113 13.02 10.74 -19.02
CA THR A 113 12.86 10.39 -17.60
C THR A 113 13.98 9.44 -17.15
N MET A 114 14.45 8.61 -18.07
CA MET A 114 15.58 7.72 -17.83
C MET A 114 16.89 8.50 -17.64
N GLN A 115 17.16 9.45 -18.53
CA GLN A 115 18.28 10.39 -18.37
C GLN A 115 18.12 11.25 -17.11
N PHE A 116 16.90 11.60 -16.71
CA PHE A 116 16.66 12.31 -15.46
C PHE A 116 17.15 11.50 -14.26
N LEU A 117 16.71 10.26 -14.10
CA LEU A 117 17.09 9.43 -12.95
C LEU A 117 18.58 9.09 -12.95
N GLU A 118 19.20 8.96 -14.13
CA GLU A 118 20.66 8.92 -14.27
C GLU A 118 21.34 10.15 -13.68
N ASN A 119 20.74 11.34 -13.74
CA ASN A 119 21.28 12.52 -13.08
C ASN A 119 21.05 12.52 -11.56
N PHE A 120 20.09 11.75 -11.05
CA PHE A 120 19.89 11.55 -9.61
C PHE A 120 20.68 10.37 -9.04
N THR A 121 21.47 9.65 -9.85
CA THR A 121 22.42 8.59 -9.41
C THR A 121 23.30 8.94 -8.21
N ALA A 122 23.63 10.22 -8.03
CA ALA A 122 24.46 10.70 -6.92
C ALA A 122 23.67 11.21 -5.72
N SER A 123 22.33 11.12 -5.76
CA SER A 123 21.46 11.57 -4.70
C SER A 123 21.10 10.42 -3.75
N HIS A 124 20.80 10.78 -2.51
CA HIS A 124 20.38 9.86 -1.44
C HIS A 124 18.92 9.41 -1.65
N VAL A 125 18.48 9.18 -2.90
CA VAL A 125 17.11 8.80 -3.19
C VAL A 125 16.89 7.37 -2.69
N THR A 126 16.06 7.27 -1.67
CA THR A 126 15.66 6.02 -1.02
C THR A 126 14.25 5.61 -1.40
N GLU A 127 13.46 6.50 -1.99
CA GLU A 127 12.08 6.24 -2.38
C GLU A 127 11.81 6.67 -3.83
N LEU A 128 11.24 5.77 -4.62
CA LEU A 128 10.85 6.03 -6.00
C LEU A 128 9.39 5.62 -6.19
N HIS A 129 8.59 6.54 -6.70
CA HIS A 129 7.20 6.31 -7.05
C HIS A 129 7.00 6.64 -8.53
N MET A 130 6.56 5.67 -9.32
CA MET A 130 6.26 5.85 -10.72
C MET A 130 4.80 5.48 -10.94
N THR A 131 4.04 6.38 -11.53
CA THR A 131 2.66 6.19 -11.95
C THR A 131 2.58 6.37 -13.46
N TYR A 132 2.04 5.38 -14.13
CA TYR A 132 1.82 5.39 -15.56
C TYR A 132 0.33 5.44 -15.88
N GLY A 133 0.01 6.18 -16.93
CA GLY A 133 -1.29 6.13 -17.57
C GLY A 133 -2.44 6.80 -16.81
N ILE A 134 -2.19 7.97 -16.21
CA ILE A 134 -3.27 8.81 -15.66
C ILE A 134 -4.32 9.04 -16.76
N GLU A 135 -5.57 8.75 -16.45
CA GLU A 135 -6.77 8.74 -17.31
C GLU A 135 -6.70 9.64 -18.56
N CYS A 136 -6.59 9.01 -19.73
CA CYS A 136 -7.20 9.57 -20.93
C CYS A 136 -8.33 8.62 -21.36
N SER A 137 -9.54 9.15 -21.42
CA SER A 137 -10.81 8.44 -21.68
C SER A 137 -10.97 7.95 -23.12
N CYS A 138 -9.87 7.81 -23.86
CA CYS A 138 -9.88 7.45 -25.28
C CYS A 138 -9.74 5.92 -25.41
N SER A 139 -10.82 5.30 -25.84
CA SER A 139 -11.07 3.86 -25.91
C SER A 139 -10.44 3.22 -27.15
N GLU A 140 -9.12 3.20 -27.26
CA GLU A 140 -8.44 2.41 -28.29
C GLU A 140 -7.39 1.50 -27.65
N GLU A 141 -7.73 0.21 -27.60
CA GLU A 141 -6.87 -0.92 -27.21
C GLU A 141 -5.72 -1.08 -28.22
N THR A 142 -4.78 -0.14 -28.21
CA THR A 142 -3.49 -0.36 -28.85
C THR A 142 -2.65 -1.22 -27.91
N SER A 143 -2.20 -2.38 -28.40
CA SER A 143 -1.38 -3.32 -27.65
C SER A 143 -0.14 -2.61 -27.11
N VAL A 144 -0.14 -2.29 -25.81
CA VAL A 144 1.01 -1.71 -25.12
C VAL A 144 2.10 -2.78 -25.09
N ASP A 145 3.14 -2.54 -25.87
CA ASP A 145 4.31 -3.39 -26.08
C ASP A 145 5.08 -3.64 -24.76
N ASP A 146 5.91 -4.70 -24.72
CA ASP A 146 6.78 -5.11 -23.58
C ASP A 146 7.83 -4.03 -23.18
N SER A 147 7.74 -2.84 -23.76
CA SER A 147 8.66 -1.70 -23.67
C SER A 147 8.76 -1.07 -22.27
N TYR A 148 7.73 -1.19 -21.42
CA TYR A 148 7.69 -0.45 -20.15
C TYR A 148 8.75 -0.92 -19.14
N MET A 149 8.85 -2.23 -18.89
CA MET A 149 9.87 -2.76 -17.96
C MET A 149 11.28 -2.60 -18.53
N ASN A 150 11.43 -2.75 -19.85
CA ASN A 150 12.69 -2.45 -20.54
C ASN A 150 13.13 -1.00 -20.33
N SER A 151 12.17 -0.09 -20.15
CA SER A 151 12.43 1.28 -19.75
C SER A 151 12.77 1.35 -18.26
N ILE A 152 12.00 0.82 -17.31
CA ILE A 152 12.30 1.02 -15.88
C ILE A 152 13.64 0.42 -15.43
N ILE A 153 14.00 -0.78 -15.88
CA ILE A 153 15.15 -1.52 -15.33
C ILE A 153 16.47 -0.73 -15.38
N PRO A 154 16.85 -0.05 -16.49
CA PRO A 154 18.04 0.81 -16.50
C PRO A 154 18.01 1.94 -15.46
N CYS A 155 16.83 2.41 -15.04
CA CYS A 155 16.67 3.42 -13.99
C CYS A 155 16.80 2.87 -12.59
N LEU A 156 16.59 1.58 -12.40
CA LEU A 156 16.86 0.96 -11.11
C LEU A 156 18.36 0.71 -10.93
N LYS A 157 19.10 0.49 -12.01
CA LYS A 157 20.58 0.37 -11.99
C LYS A 157 21.26 1.59 -11.37
N THR A 158 20.64 2.75 -11.54
CA THR A 158 21.15 4.03 -11.07
C THR A 158 20.81 4.33 -9.60
N LEU A 159 19.95 3.52 -8.98
CA LEU A 159 19.42 3.73 -7.63
C LEU A 159 19.67 2.51 -6.72
N PRO A 160 20.93 2.13 -6.45
CA PRO A 160 21.24 0.97 -5.62
C PRO A 160 20.86 1.15 -4.15
N GLN A 161 20.65 2.40 -3.70
CA GLN A 161 20.26 2.75 -2.32
C GLN A 161 18.74 2.75 -2.10
N LEU A 162 17.96 2.34 -3.09
CA LEU A 162 16.50 2.39 -3.03
C LEU A 162 15.97 1.45 -1.94
N VAL A 163 15.17 2.00 -1.03
CA VAL A 163 14.52 1.31 0.10
C VAL A 163 13.04 1.05 -0.20
N SER A 164 12.38 1.95 -0.94
CA SER A 164 10.97 1.83 -1.32
C SER A 164 10.77 2.07 -2.80
N LEU A 165 10.11 1.13 -3.47
CA LEU A 165 9.73 1.23 -4.88
C LEU A 165 8.22 1.06 -5.00
N SER A 166 7.57 2.03 -5.63
CA SER A 166 6.15 1.95 -5.99
C SER A 166 6.01 2.12 -7.49
N LEU A 167 5.50 1.09 -8.15
CA LEU A 167 5.13 1.07 -9.56
C LEU A 167 3.61 1.02 -9.62
N CYS A 168 3.01 2.05 -10.18
CA CYS A 168 1.57 2.19 -10.30
C CYS A 168 1.23 2.35 -11.78
N ASP A 169 0.21 1.65 -12.21
CA ASP A 169 -0.29 1.71 -13.57
C ASP A 169 -1.81 1.65 -13.59
N ASN A 170 -2.41 2.51 -14.40
CA ASN A 170 -3.85 2.53 -14.63
C ASN A 170 -4.23 2.00 -16.02
N ALA A 171 -3.27 1.48 -16.79
CA ALA A 171 -3.39 1.24 -18.21
C ALA A 171 -2.97 -0.18 -18.62
N MET A 172 -3.67 -1.22 -18.15
CA MET A 172 -3.50 -2.63 -18.60
C MET A 172 -2.08 -2.97 -19.10
N LEU A 173 -1.03 -2.65 -18.31
CA LEU A 173 0.35 -2.80 -18.76
C LEU A 173 0.70 -4.25 -19.13
N PRO A 174 1.82 -4.42 -19.87
CA PRO A 174 2.50 -5.70 -20.03
C PRO A 174 2.68 -6.44 -18.70
N LYS A 175 2.69 -7.75 -18.86
CA LYS A 175 2.74 -8.75 -17.81
C LYS A 175 4.10 -8.71 -17.09
N LEU A 176 4.13 -8.35 -15.81
CA LEU A 176 5.35 -8.42 -14.99
C LEU A 176 5.65 -9.89 -14.64
N GLY A 177 6.83 -10.38 -15.02
CA GLY A 177 7.28 -11.75 -14.75
C GLY A 177 8.26 -11.87 -13.56
N CYS A 178 8.64 -13.11 -13.21
CA CYS A 178 9.67 -13.39 -12.21
C CYS A 178 10.99 -12.69 -12.53
N VAL A 179 11.38 -12.69 -13.81
CA VAL A 179 12.66 -12.14 -14.29
C VAL A 179 12.73 -10.65 -14.01
N ASP A 180 11.63 -9.93 -14.22
CA ASP A 180 11.56 -8.49 -13.95
C ASP A 180 11.69 -8.20 -12.45
N ILE A 181 11.00 -8.98 -11.62
CA ILE A 181 11.09 -8.88 -10.15
C ILE A 181 12.52 -9.19 -9.69
N ASP A 182 13.15 -10.23 -10.24
CA ASP A 182 14.54 -10.58 -9.94
C ASP A 182 15.50 -9.46 -10.36
N ASN A 183 15.28 -8.83 -11.51
CA ASN A 183 16.06 -7.68 -11.97
C ASN A 183 15.90 -6.46 -11.06
N ILE A 184 14.68 -6.19 -10.56
CA ILE A 184 14.44 -5.13 -9.56
C ILE A 184 15.31 -5.39 -8.33
N HIS A 185 15.28 -6.59 -7.76
CA HIS A 185 16.06 -6.92 -6.56
C HIS A 185 17.56 -6.95 -6.81
N TYR A 186 17.98 -7.36 -8.01
CA TYR A 186 19.39 -7.35 -8.40
C TYR A 186 19.95 -5.92 -8.43
N HIS A 187 19.16 -4.94 -8.91
CA HIS A 187 19.58 -3.55 -9.00
C HIS A 187 19.34 -2.74 -7.71
N CYS A 188 18.33 -3.11 -6.92
CA CYS A 188 17.98 -2.46 -5.66
C CYS A 188 18.10 -3.44 -4.48
N PRO A 189 19.33 -3.83 -4.06
CA PRO A 189 19.54 -4.85 -3.04
C PRO A 189 19.10 -4.42 -1.62
N LEU A 190 18.91 -3.11 -1.39
CA LEU A 190 18.45 -2.55 -0.11
C LEU A 190 16.93 -2.38 -0.03
N LEU A 191 16.20 -2.82 -1.05
CA LEU A 191 14.75 -2.65 -1.12
C LEU A 191 14.06 -3.37 0.05
N GLU A 192 13.29 -2.60 0.83
CA GLU A 192 12.50 -3.09 1.97
C GLU A 192 10.99 -3.07 1.67
N SER A 193 10.56 -2.22 0.75
CA SER A 193 9.15 -2.06 0.36
C SER A 193 8.97 -2.08 -1.15
N LEU A 194 8.06 -2.94 -1.63
CA LEU A 194 7.68 -3.03 -3.04
C LEU A 194 6.16 -2.90 -3.18
N GLU A 195 5.72 -1.89 -3.93
CA GLU A 195 4.30 -1.65 -4.25
C GLU A 195 4.09 -1.75 -5.76
N LEU A 196 3.18 -2.63 -6.17
CA LEU A 196 2.80 -2.90 -7.56
C LEU A 196 1.29 -2.66 -7.71
N ASN A 197 0.90 -1.50 -8.19
CA ASN A 197 -0.49 -1.10 -8.34
C ASN A 197 -0.90 -1.09 -9.81
N GLY A 198 -2.03 -1.73 -10.12
CA GLY A 198 -2.57 -1.99 -11.44
C GLY A 198 -1.65 -2.71 -12.43
N ILE A 199 -0.62 -3.39 -11.92
CA ILE A 199 0.28 -4.20 -12.73
C ILE A 199 -0.28 -5.62 -12.85
N ASN A 200 -0.34 -6.11 -14.09
CA ASN A 200 -0.72 -7.49 -14.35
C ASN A 200 0.46 -8.42 -14.08
N LEU A 201 0.35 -9.31 -13.08
CA LEU A 201 1.32 -10.37 -12.88
C LEU A 201 1.16 -11.40 -14.00
N GLY A 202 2.21 -11.59 -14.79
CA GLY A 202 2.23 -12.38 -16.00
C GLY A 202 2.09 -13.88 -15.85
N TYR A 203 2.44 -14.61 -16.90
CA TYR A 203 2.71 -16.03 -16.79
C TYR A 203 4.02 -16.22 -16.01
N PHE A 204 3.92 -16.73 -14.79
CA PHE A 204 5.10 -17.01 -13.97
C PHE A 204 5.68 -18.36 -14.40
N THR A 205 6.94 -18.37 -14.80
CA THR A 205 7.75 -19.59 -14.76
C THR A 205 8.64 -19.47 -13.53
N VAL A 206 8.48 -20.37 -12.56
CA VAL A 206 9.28 -20.33 -11.34
C VAL A 206 10.69 -20.81 -11.70
N PRO A 207 11.72 -19.97 -11.55
CA PRO A 207 13.08 -20.43 -11.77
C PRO A 207 13.44 -21.48 -10.73
N SER A 208 14.27 -22.45 -11.11
CA SER A 208 14.71 -23.52 -10.20
C SER A 208 15.53 -23.02 -9.02
N ASN A 209 16.24 -21.89 -9.19
CA ASN A 209 17.11 -21.29 -8.19
C ASN A 209 16.62 -19.87 -7.84
N ILE A 210 15.68 -19.76 -6.91
CA ILE A 210 15.21 -18.47 -6.41
C ILE A 210 16.22 -17.93 -5.40
N VAL A 211 16.80 -16.76 -5.67
CA VAL A 211 17.66 -16.05 -4.72
C VAL A 211 16.79 -15.21 -3.77
N PRO A 212 16.77 -15.48 -2.46
CA PRO A 212 15.89 -14.76 -1.53
C PRO A 212 16.25 -13.26 -1.40
N ALA A 213 15.24 -12.40 -1.54
CA ALA A 213 15.32 -10.97 -1.24
C ALA A 213 15.03 -10.74 0.26
N SER A 214 16.03 -11.04 1.10
CA SER A 214 15.90 -11.06 2.56
C SER A 214 15.63 -9.71 3.24
N LYS A 215 15.78 -8.59 2.50
CA LYS A 215 15.53 -7.22 2.99
C LYS A 215 14.08 -6.78 2.84
N ILE A 216 13.32 -7.39 1.95
CA ILE A 216 11.92 -7.04 1.72
C ILE A 216 11.10 -7.39 2.96
N ARG A 217 10.41 -6.38 3.49
CA ARG A 217 9.51 -6.45 4.64
C ARG A 217 8.06 -6.17 4.24
N ASN A 218 7.85 -5.36 3.22
CA ASN A 218 6.52 -4.93 2.81
C ASN A 218 6.30 -5.18 1.32
N ILE A 219 5.22 -5.88 1.00
CA ILE A 219 4.77 -6.06 -0.38
C ILE A 219 3.32 -5.62 -0.47
N LYS A 220 3.01 -4.77 -1.45
CA LYS A 220 1.65 -4.43 -1.83
C LYS A 220 1.44 -4.72 -3.30
N ILE A 221 0.39 -5.44 -3.62
CA ILE A 221 -0.02 -5.75 -4.98
C ILE A 221 -1.50 -5.46 -5.10
N HIS A 222 -1.82 -4.50 -5.94
CA HIS A 222 -3.18 -4.16 -6.33
C HIS A 222 -3.31 -4.53 -7.80
N HIS A 223 -3.93 -5.67 -8.10
CA HIS A 223 -4.07 -6.16 -9.48
C HIS A 223 -5.36 -5.63 -10.10
N THR A 224 -5.32 -5.12 -11.34
CA THR A 224 -6.48 -4.50 -12.01
C THR A 224 -7.18 -5.44 -13.00
N GLY A 225 -6.76 -6.69 -13.14
CA GLY A 225 -7.30 -7.64 -14.11
C GLY A 225 -7.86 -8.93 -13.50
N MET A 226 -8.25 -9.87 -14.37
CA MET A 226 -8.47 -11.25 -13.94
C MET A 226 -7.10 -11.91 -13.70
N ILE A 227 -6.82 -12.26 -12.45
CA ILE A 227 -5.70 -13.13 -12.14
C ILE A 227 -6.03 -14.51 -12.73
N GLY A 228 -5.27 -14.92 -13.75
CA GLY A 228 -5.41 -16.22 -14.39
C GLY A 228 -5.19 -17.38 -13.41
N SER A 229 -5.30 -18.61 -13.93
CA SER A 229 -5.10 -19.88 -13.22
C SER A 229 -3.77 -20.00 -12.45
N ASP A 230 -2.80 -19.12 -12.71
CA ASP A 230 -1.41 -19.28 -12.31
C ASP A 230 -1.08 -18.59 -10.99
N CYS A 231 -2.11 -18.28 -10.21
CA CYS A 231 -1.96 -17.61 -8.93
C CYS A 231 -1.13 -18.41 -7.91
N SER A 232 -1.21 -19.74 -8.03
CA SER A 232 -0.40 -20.71 -7.28
C SER A 232 1.10 -20.52 -7.50
N VAL A 233 1.48 -20.13 -8.71
CA VAL A 233 2.86 -20.12 -9.17
C VAL A 233 3.60 -18.93 -8.58
N TRP A 234 3.03 -17.72 -8.68
CA TRP A 234 3.66 -16.53 -8.12
C TRP A 234 3.62 -16.49 -6.59
N LEU A 235 2.58 -17.02 -5.95
CA LEU A 235 2.57 -17.17 -4.49
C LEU A 235 3.70 -18.07 -4.01
N SER A 236 3.93 -19.19 -4.69
CA SER A 236 5.00 -20.13 -4.35
C SER A 236 6.39 -19.51 -4.60
N TYR A 237 6.51 -18.69 -5.65
CA TYR A 237 7.71 -17.89 -5.89
C TYR A 237 7.93 -16.86 -4.77
N PHE A 238 6.90 -16.11 -4.36
CA PHE A 238 7.01 -15.13 -3.28
C PHE A 238 7.33 -15.74 -1.91
N ALA A 239 6.76 -16.91 -1.62
CA ALA A 239 7.06 -17.67 -0.41
C ALA A 239 8.57 -17.92 -0.26
N GLN A 240 9.23 -18.24 -1.36
CA GLN A 240 10.67 -18.52 -1.40
C GLN A 240 11.50 -17.24 -1.54
N LYS A 241 11.00 -16.27 -2.30
CA LYS A 241 11.68 -15.01 -2.57
C LYS A 241 11.72 -14.10 -1.35
N TYR A 242 10.71 -14.10 -0.48
CA TYR A 242 10.54 -13.10 0.59
C TYR A 242 10.40 -13.72 1.99
N PRO A 243 11.41 -14.46 2.50
CA PRO A 243 11.31 -15.12 3.79
C PRO A 243 11.22 -14.17 4.99
N SER A 244 11.63 -12.92 4.83
CA SER A 244 11.60 -11.89 5.87
C SER A 244 10.34 -11.02 5.86
N LEU A 245 9.35 -11.34 5.01
CA LEU A 245 8.18 -10.50 4.80
C LEU A 245 7.39 -10.30 6.11
N GLU A 246 7.08 -9.04 6.44
CA GLU A 246 6.34 -8.64 7.64
C GLU A 246 4.92 -8.16 7.33
N SER A 247 4.72 -7.53 6.17
CA SER A 247 3.42 -7.04 5.72
C SER A 247 3.17 -7.43 4.27
N VAL A 248 1.99 -7.98 4.01
CA VAL A 248 1.49 -8.22 2.65
C VAL A 248 0.13 -7.56 2.45
N ASP A 249 -0.06 -6.89 1.32
CA ASP A 249 -1.35 -6.37 0.86
C ASP A 249 -1.61 -6.93 -0.54
N LEU A 250 -2.56 -7.85 -0.69
CA LEU A 250 -2.92 -8.46 -1.97
C LEU A 250 -4.39 -8.15 -2.25
N THR A 251 -4.64 -7.18 -3.12
CA THR A 251 -5.99 -6.88 -3.60
C THR A 251 -6.05 -7.02 -5.10
N SER A 252 -7.23 -7.35 -5.62
CA SER A 252 -7.47 -7.51 -7.05
C SER A 252 -8.78 -6.82 -7.39
N ALA A 253 -8.95 -6.33 -8.62
CA ALA A 253 -10.24 -5.93 -9.15
C ALA A 253 -11.09 -7.18 -9.49
N GLY A 254 -10.48 -8.22 -10.07
CA GLY A 254 -11.14 -9.51 -10.35
C GLY A 254 -11.27 -10.42 -9.13
N LEU A 255 -12.18 -11.40 -9.20
CA LEU A 255 -12.32 -12.43 -8.17
C LEU A 255 -11.16 -13.43 -8.21
N LEU A 256 -10.51 -13.56 -7.06
CA LEU A 256 -9.43 -14.51 -6.81
C LEU A 256 -9.99 -15.90 -6.43
N TRP A 257 -10.78 -16.50 -7.33
CA TRP A 257 -11.41 -17.82 -7.11
C TRP A 257 -10.42 -18.98 -6.98
N ALA A 258 -9.21 -18.81 -7.53
CA ALA A 258 -8.26 -19.89 -7.74
C ALA A 258 -7.26 -20.10 -6.58
N TYR A 259 -7.31 -19.33 -5.49
CA TYR A 259 -6.51 -19.67 -4.33
C TYR A 259 -7.05 -20.94 -3.69
N THR A 260 -6.41 -22.06 -3.99
CA THR A 260 -6.51 -23.19 -3.09
C THR A 260 -5.86 -22.77 -1.77
N ALA A 261 -6.51 -23.12 -0.65
CA ALA A 261 -5.98 -22.84 0.68
C ALA A 261 -4.51 -23.29 0.82
N GLN A 262 -4.14 -24.37 0.11
CA GLN A 262 -2.79 -24.91 0.05
C GLN A 262 -1.72 -23.92 -0.42
N HIS A 263 -1.98 -23.10 -1.45
CA HIS A 263 -0.96 -22.14 -1.92
C HIS A 263 -0.74 -21.01 -0.93
N LEU A 264 -1.80 -20.57 -0.25
CA LEU A 264 -1.69 -19.60 0.82
C LEU A 264 -1.04 -20.20 2.07
N THR A 265 -1.25 -21.49 2.37
CA THR A 265 -0.46 -22.21 3.38
C THR A 265 1.03 -22.17 3.04
N LEU A 266 1.39 -22.51 1.79
CA LEU A 266 2.78 -22.53 1.34
C LEU A 266 3.42 -21.15 1.42
N PHE A 267 2.69 -20.12 0.97
CA PHE A 267 3.10 -18.73 1.11
C PHE A 267 3.34 -18.35 2.57
N ALA A 268 2.38 -18.61 3.45
CA ALA A 268 2.50 -18.30 4.87
C ALA A 268 3.68 -19.04 5.53
N ARG A 269 3.92 -20.31 5.17
CA ARG A 269 5.06 -21.09 5.66
C ARG A 269 6.40 -20.54 5.18
N GLY A 270 6.44 -20.02 3.95
CA GLY A 270 7.61 -19.34 3.41
C GLY A 270 7.90 -18.00 4.09
N CYS A 271 6.88 -17.36 4.67
CA CYS A 271 6.94 -16.04 5.28
C CYS A 271 6.72 -16.08 6.82
N PRO A 272 7.61 -16.72 7.61
CA PRO A 272 7.38 -16.92 9.05
C PRO A 272 7.31 -15.62 9.87
N ARG A 273 7.84 -14.52 9.33
CA ARG A 273 7.83 -13.19 9.98
C ARG A 273 6.59 -12.36 9.65
N LEU A 274 5.63 -12.91 8.93
CA LEU A 274 4.43 -12.18 8.52
C LEU A 274 3.62 -11.77 9.75
N LYS A 275 3.42 -10.46 9.92
CA LYS A 275 2.67 -9.82 11.02
C LYS A 275 1.33 -9.29 10.53
N ARG A 276 1.33 -8.63 9.37
CA ARG A 276 0.15 -8.01 8.77
C ARG A 276 -0.16 -8.67 7.44
N ALA A 277 -1.42 -9.04 7.24
CA ALA A 277 -1.91 -9.51 5.96
C ALA A 277 -3.23 -8.84 5.59
N ARG A 278 -3.23 -8.15 4.46
CA ARG A 278 -4.42 -7.57 3.86
C ARG A 278 -4.72 -8.27 2.55
N PHE A 279 -5.99 -8.61 2.38
CA PHE A 279 -6.45 -9.32 1.22
C PHE A 279 -7.80 -8.76 0.75
N GLY A 280 -7.93 -8.46 -0.53
CA GLY A 280 -9.16 -7.95 -1.14
C GLY A 280 -9.57 -8.75 -2.37
N ASN A 281 -10.88 -8.86 -2.59
CA ASN A 281 -11.49 -9.62 -3.69
C ASN A 281 -11.09 -11.10 -3.75
N ILE A 282 -10.74 -11.71 -2.60
CA ILE A 282 -10.47 -13.16 -2.49
C ILE A 282 -11.74 -13.89 -2.03
N ALA A 283 -12.05 -15.02 -2.68
CA ALA A 283 -13.09 -15.93 -2.22
C ALA A 283 -12.61 -16.67 -0.96
N TRP A 284 -12.76 -16.03 0.21
CA TRP A 284 -12.31 -16.56 1.48
C TRP A 284 -13.11 -17.79 1.89
N LYS A 285 -12.44 -18.95 1.93
CA LYS A 285 -12.90 -20.08 2.75
C LYS A 285 -12.24 -19.96 4.12
N TYR A 286 -12.97 -20.24 5.21
CA TYR A 286 -12.42 -20.27 6.58
C TYR A 286 -11.11 -21.07 6.68
N LYS A 287 -10.97 -22.10 5.85
CA LYS A 287 -9.77 -22.93 5.73
C LYS A 287 -8.52 -22.08 5.44
N VAL A 288 -8.62 -21.02 4.64
CA VAL A 288 -7.48 -20.16 4.31
C VAL A 288 -6.92 -19.46 5.55
N LEU A 289 -7.77 -18.88 6.41
CA LEU A 289 -7.31 -18.22 7.63
C LEU A 289 -6.67 -19.21 8.59
N TYR A 290 -7.30 -20.37 8.75
CA TYR A 290 -6.74 -21.46 9.56
C TYR A 290 -5.36 -21.90 9.04
N GLU A 291 -5.20 -22.00 7.73
CA GLU A 291 -3.95 -22.44 7.08
C GLU A 291 -2.83 -21.39 7.15
N VAL A 292 -3.15 -20.11 6.97
CA VAL A 292 -2.17 -19.02 7.14
C VAL A 292 -1.68 -18.95 8.59
N TYR A 293 -2.57 -19.26 9.55
CA TYR A 293 -2.16 -19.34 10.94
C TYR A 293 -1.38 -20.63 11.25
N SER A 294 -1.84 -21.78 10.77
CA SER A 294 -1.19 -23.08 11.03
C SER A 294 0.24 -23.14 10.46
N ALA A 295 0.59 -22.19 9.60
CA ALA A 295 1.94 -21.96 9.09
C ALA A 295 2.94 -21.35 10.11
N ASN A 296 2.58 -21.20 11.40
CA ASN A 296 3.43 -20.63 12.46
C ASN A 296 3.94 -19.21 12.14
N THR A 297 3.09 -18.39 11.54
CA THR A 297 3.39 -16.97 11.29
C THR A 297 3.25 -16.13 12.56
N GLN A 298 3.83 -14.93 12.58
CA GLN A 298 3.65 -13.94 13.66
C GLN A 298 2.42 -13.05 13.45
N LEU A 299 1.39 -13.58 12.79
CA LEU A 299 0.27 -12.80 12.28
C LEU A 299 -0.51 -12.19 13.45
N ASN A 300 -0.56 -10.86 13.48
CA ASN A 300 -1.26 -10.08 14.50
C ASN A 300 -2.37 -9.20 13.91
N GLU A 301 -2.33 -8.91 12.61
CA GLU A 301 -3.32 -8.09 11.92
C GLU A 301 -3.75 -8.73 10.60
N VAL A 302 -5.06 -8.91 10.44
CA VAL A 302 -5.66 -9.48 9.23
C VAL A 302 -6.77 -8.55 8.73
N ILE A 303 -6.71 -8.18 7.46
CA ILE A 303 -7.72 -7.33 6.81
C ILE A 303 -8.30 -8.08 5.60
N LEU A 304 -9.59 -8.33 5.64
CA LEU A 304 -10.34 -9.10 4.63
C LEU A 304 -11.41 -8.19 4.02
N LEU A 305 -11.15 -7.74 2.79
CA LEU A 305 -12.01 -6.84 2.04
C LEU A 305 -12.89 -7.64 1.06
N PRO A 306 -14.12 -7.16 0.78
CA PRO A 306 -15.06 -7.88 -0.07
C PRO A 306 -14.56 -7.90 -1.51
N ALA A 307 -15.12 -8.78 -2.35
CA ALA A 307 -15.04 -8.61 -3.79
C ALA A 307 -15.89 -7.41 -4.21
N ALA A 308 -15.25 -6.30 -4.60
CA ALA A 308 -15.93 -5.03 -4.91
C ALA A 308 -17.05 -5.17 -5.97
N ASP A 309 -16.95 -6.16 -6.87
CA ASP A 309 -17.76 -6.19 -8.10
C ASP A 309 -18.72 -7.37 -8.25
N LEU A 310 -18.88 -8.25 -7.24
CA LEU A 310 -19.80 -9.39 -7.38
C LEU A 310 -20.92 -9.41 -6.34
N VAL A 311 -22.10 -9.05 -6.84
CA VAL A 311 -23.44 -9.34 -6.30
C VAL A 311 -23.76 -10.85 -6.37
N LEU A 312 -22.79 -11.70 -6.71
CA LEU A 312 -23.02 -13.14 -6.70
C LEU A 312 -23.21 -13.60 -5.24
N PRO A 313 -24.27 -14.36 -4.94
CA PRO A 313 -24.44 -14.96 -3.63
C PRO A 313 -23.28 -15.92 -3.41
N LEU A 314 -22.29 -15.49 -2.63
CA LEU A 314 -21.24 -16.38 -2.15
C LEU A 314 -21.96 -17.54 -1.42
N PRO A 315 -21.76 -18.80 -1.86
CA PRO A 315 -22.40 -19.94 -1.22
C PRO A 315 -21.93 -19.98 0.23
N ASN A 316 -22.89 -19.95 1.17
CA ASN A 316 -22.74 -20.05 2.63
C ASN A 316 -21.32 -20.44 3.05
N LEU A 317 -20.48 -19.42 3.23
CA LEU A 317 -19.09 -19.61 3.64
C LEU A 317 -19.15 -20.13 5.07
N GLY A 318 -18.92 -21.43 5.22
CA GLY A 318 -19.18 -22.15 6.46
C GLY A 318 -18.23 -21.78 7.60
N PHE A 319 -18.36 -20.58 8.17
CA PHE A 319 -17.67 -20.16 9.39
C PHE A 319 -18.03 -21.03 10.60
N TYR A 320 -19.08 -21.87 10.51
CA TYR A 320 -19.48 -22.86 11.52
C TYR A 320 -18.35 -23.78 12.00
N ASN A 321 -17.26 -23.94 11.24
CA ASN A 321 -16.12 -24.78 11.62
C ASN A 321 -14.97 -24.04 12.32
N LEU A 322 -15.05 -22.72 12.54
CA LEU A 322 -14.12 -21.96 13.41
C LEU A 322 -14.35 -22.22 14.91
N ILE A 323 -15.03 -23.31 15.25
CA ILE A 323 -15.42 -23.65 16.61
C ILE A 323 -14.24 -24.17 17.44
N ASP A 324 -13.14 -24.60 16.82
CA ASP A 324 -11.95 -25.16 17.51
C ASP A 324 -10.64 -24.44 17.15
N VAL A 325 -10.65 -23.13 17.27
CA VAL A 325 -9.51 -22.28 16.91
C VAL A 325 -8.54 -22.20 18.08
N LYS A 326 -7.79 -23.27 18.28
CA LYS A 326 -6.58 -23.23 19.13
C LYS A 326 -5.45 -22.42 18.48
N GLY A 327 -5.66 -21.99 17.24
CA GLY A 327 -4.70 -21.26 16.46
C GLY A 327 -5.16 -19.88 16.01
N PHE A 328 -5.53 -18.97 16.91
CA PHE A 328 -5.46 -17.53 16.61
C PHE A 328 -4.83 -16.76 17.78
N GLY A 329 -4.01 -17.40 18.61
CA GLY A 329 -3.53 -16.85 19.87
C GLY A 329 -2.68 -15.58 19.77
N SER A 330 -2.17 -15.24 18.58
CA SER A 330 -1.43 -14.00 18.31
C SER A 330 -2.25 -12.91 17.60
N LEU A 331 -3.45 -13.23 17.12
CA LEU A 331 -4.24 -12.30 16.31
C LEU A 331 -4.84 -11.22 17.21
N LYS A 332 -4.43 -9.96 16.99
CA LYS A 332 -4.88 -8.79 17.75
C LYS A 332 -5.90 -7.95 17.01
N SER A 333 -5.78 -7.82 15.69
CA SER A 333 -6.66 -6.99 14.87
C SER A 333 -7.23 -7.77 13.70
N LEU A 334 -8.55 -7.72 13.54
CA LEU A 334 -9.27 -8.33 12.42
C LEU A 334 -10.22 -7.31 11.81
N THR A 335 -10.01 -6.98 10.54
CA THR A 335 -11.01 -6.28 9.72
C THR A 335 -11.65 -7.29 8.79
N TYR A 336 -12.97 -7.41 8.85
CA TYR A 336 -13.74 -8.36 8.06
C TYR A 336 -14.94 -7.68 7.40
N THR A 337 -15.18 -7.99 6.13
CA THR A 337 -16.35 -7.48 5.42
C THR A 337 -17.40 -8.56 5.29
N ILE A 338 -18.57 -8.30 5.85
CA ILE A 338 -19.64 -9.29 5.95
C ILE A 338 -20.38 -9.35 4.63
N ALA A 339 -20.43 -10.55 4.04
CA ALA A 339 -21.21 -10.76 2.83
C ALA A 339 -22.71 -10.66 3.16
N PRO A 340 -23.56 -10.15 2.24
CA PRO A 340 -25.00 -10.01 2.48
C PRO A 340 -25.72 -11.33 2.82
N SER A 341 -25.17 -12.47 2.38
CA SER A 341 -25.72 -13.81 2.60
C SER A 341 -25.22 -14.49 3.88
N GLU A 342 -24.25 -13.90 4.59
CA GLU A 342 -23.67 -14.52 5.78
C GLU A 342 -24.53 -14.31 7.03
N ASN A 343 -24.64 -15.36 7.85
CA ASN A 343 -25.30 -15.25 9.15
C ASN A 343 -24.40 -14.48 10.14
N PHE A 344 -24.63 -13.18 10.21
CA PHE A 344 -23.94 -12.23 11.10
C PHE A 344 -23.68 -12.77 12.51
N HIS A 345 -24.69 -13.39 13.12
CA HIS A 345 -24.59 -13.90 14.49
C HIS A 345 -23.54 -15.00 14.63
N ILE A 346 -23.46 -15.88 13.65
CA ILE A 346 -22.55 -17.03 13.67
C ILE A 346 -21.12 -16.56 13.45
N THR A 347 -20.91 -15.64 12.51
CA THR A 347 -19.61 -15.01 12.27
C THR A 347 -19.07 -14.33 13.53
N ILE A 348 -19.89 -13.56 14.25
CA ILE A 348 -19.49 -12.94 15.51
C ILE A 348 -19.21 -13.98 16.60
N GLN A 349 -20.05 -15.00 16.73
CA GLN A 349 -19.85 -16.08 17.71
C GLN A 349 -18.56 -16.86 17.45
N CYS A 350 -18.08 -16.92 16.20
CA CYS A 350 -16.78 -17.49 15.87
C CYS A 350 -15.65 -16.56 16.32
N PHE A 351 -15.71 -15.26 16.00
CA PHE A 351 -14.66 -14.31 16.34
C PHE A 351 -14.54 -14.03 17.84
N SER A 352 -15.65 -14.08 18.60
CA SER A 352 -15.64 -13.91 20.06
C SER A 352 -14.85 -15.00 20.79
N ARG A 353 -14.56 -16.13 20.13
CA ARG A 353 -13.73 -17.21 20.69
C ARG A 353 -12.22 -16.92 20.60
N ILE A 354 -11.82 -15.91 19.83
CA ILE A 354 -10.42 -15.51 19.65
C ILE A 354 -10.03 -14.63 20.84
N ARG A 355 -9.45 -15.24 21.88
CA ARG A 355 -9.12 -14.56 23.14
C ARG A 355 -8.11 -13.41 23.02
N SER A 356 -7.24 -13.45 22.03
CA SER A 356 -6.19 -12.45 21.81
C SER A 356 -6.67 -11.24 21.00
N LEU A 357 -7.89 -11.29 20.47
CA LEU A 357 -8.39 -10.24 19.59
C LEU A 357 -8.64 -8.99 20.43
N GLU A 358 -7.96 -7.90 20.08
CA GLU A 358 -8.08 -6.57 20.71
C GLU A 358 -8.96 -5.65 19.85
N ARG A 359 -9.01 -5.88 18.54
CA ARG A 359 -9.74 -5.05 17.59
C ARG A 359 -10.48 -5.89 16.57
N LEU A 360 -11.77 -5.62 16.42
CA LEU A 360 -12.61 -6.20 15.38
C LEU A 360 -13.27 -5.06 14.60
N GLU A 361 -13.10 -5.02 13.29
CA GLU A 361 -13.78 -4.07 12.41
C GLU A 361 -14.65 -4.84 11.43
N LEU A 362 -15.96 -4.58 11.46
CA LEU A 362 -16.93 -5.22 10.58
C LEU A 362 -17.44 -4.22 9.55
N LEU A 363 -17.18 -4.50 8.28
CA LEU A 363 -17.59 -3.69 7.14
C LEU A 363 -18.82 -4.29 6.45
N GLY A 364 -19.65 -3.45 5.81
CA GLY A 364 -20.76 -3.92 4.96
C GLY A 364 -22.01 -4.40 5.71
N CYS A 365 -22.08 -4.16 7.03
CA CYS A 365 -23.18 -4.63 7.87
C CYS A 365 -24.47 -3.84 7.62
N LYS A 366 -25.41 -4.40 6.83
CA LYS A 366 -26.75 -3.79 6.58
C LYS A 366 -27.83 -4.23 7.58
N SER A 367 -27.45 -4.79 8.74
CA SER A 367 -28.44 -5.19 9.75
C SER A 367 -29.25 -3.98 10.22
N PRO A 368 -30.58 -4.06 10.34
CA PRO A 368 -31.41 -2.97 10.84
C PRO A 368 -31.18 -2.67 12.33
N ASN A 369 -30.50 -3.57 13.06
CA ASN A 369 -30.14 -3.38 14.48
C ASN A 369 -28.90 -4.22 14.86
N PRO A 370 -27.69 -3.85 14.40
CA PRO A 370 -26.47 -4.63 14.65
C PRO A 370 -26.11 -4.67 16.16
N GLU A 371 -26.46 -3.61 16.90
CA GLU A 371 -26.20 -3.47 18.33
C GLU A 371 -27.03 -4.48 19.17
N VAL A 372 -28.33 -4.63 18.91
CA VAL A 372 -29.24 -5.53 19.65
C VAL A 372 -28.94 -7.01 19.35
N ALA A 373 -28.60 -7.30 18.10
CA ALA A 373 -28.20 -8.63 17.65
C ALA A 373 -26.89 -9.09 18.33
N MET A 374 -25.96 -8.17 18.58
CA MET A 374 -24.68 -8.46 19.23
C MET A 374 -24.78 -8.54 20.75
N VAL A 375 -25.46 -7.61 21.42
CA VAL A 375 -25.60 -7.65 22.90
C VAL A 375 -26.17 -9.01 23.32
N LYS A 376 -27.18 -9.53 22.62
CA LYS A 376 -27.72 -10.87 22.88
C LYS A 376 -26.75 -12.03 22.62
N VAL A 377 -25.85 -11.93 21.63
CA VAL A 377 -24.86 -12.97 21.33
C VAL A 377 -23.70 -12.90 22.32
N LEU A 378 -23.16 -11.72 22.58
CA LEU A 378 -22.10 -11.51 23.55
C LEU A 378 -22.57 -11.91 24.96
N ASP A 379 -23.78 -11.50 25.38
CA ASP A 379 -24.36 -11.87 26.68
C ASP A 379 -24.65 -13.38 26.84
N SER A 380 -24.94 -14.08 25.75
CA SER A 380 -25.30 -15.52 25.82
C SER A 380 -24.13 -16.49 25.59
N THR A 381 -23.00 -16.02 25.03
CA THR A 381 -21.85 -16.90 24.71
C THR A 381 -20.53 -16.49 25.34
N ILE A 382 -20.41 -15.31 25.94
CA ILE A 382 -19.15 -14.84 26.52
C ILE A 382 -19.21 -14.95 28.06
N ARG A 383 -18.48 -15.92 28.61
CA ARG A 383 -17.88 -15.69 29.94
C ARG A 383 -16.83 -14.62 29.72
N TYR A 384 -17.09 -13.41 30.22
CA TYR A 384 -16.20 -12.25 30.08
C TYR A 384 -14.73 -12.66 30.21
N PRO A 385 -13.87 -12.51 29.18
CA PRO A 385 -12.48 -12.23 29.45
C PRO A 385 -12.45 -10.91 30.24
N GLN A 386 -11.49 -10.75 31.15
CA GLN A 386 -11.45 -9.63 32.11
C GLN A 386 -11.35 -8.21 31.50
N GLY A 387 -11.45 -8.04 30.17
CA GLY A 387 -11.58 -6.75 29.48
C GLY A 387 -12.87 -6.69 28.65
N GLY A 388 -13.77 -5.75 28.96
CA GLY A 388 -15.00 -5.53 28.20
C GLY A 388 -14.73 -4.86 26.86
N TRP A 389 -15.46 -5.21 25.80
CA TRP A 389 -15.34 -4.52 24.51
C TRP A 389 -16.10 -3.20 24.54
N THR A 390 -15.50 -2.10 24.06
CA THR A 390 -16.21 -0.84 23.82
C THR A 390 -16.51 -0.60 22.36
N PHE A 391 -17.62 0.10 22.15
CA PHE A 391 -18.17 0.37 20.84
C PHE A 391 -17.72 1.74 20.35
N ASN A 392 -17.02 1.79 19.22
CA ASN A 392 -16.67 3.04 18.56
C ASN A 392 -17.36 3.10 17.19
N ARG A 393 -18.58 3.65 17.16
CA ARG A 393 -19.23 4.01 15.89
C ARG A 393 -18.65 5.31 15.37
N ARG A 394 -17.62 5.23 14.51
CA ARG A 394 -17.24 6.37 13.67
C ARG A 394 -18.34 6.58 12.64
N ARG A 395 -19.01 7.74 12.67
CA ARG A 395 -20.10 8.11 11.75
C ARG A 395 -19.64 8.12 10.29
N SER A 396 -19.71 6.97 9.64
CA SER A 396 -19.99 6.83 8.21
C SER A 396 -21.03 5.72 8.03
N SER A 397 -21.86 5.79 6.99
CA SER A 397 -23.09 5.00 6.82
C SER A 397 -22.90 3.48 6.64
N SER A 398 -21.68 2.93 6.78
CA SER A 398 -21.37 1.52 6.46
C SER A 398 -20.24 0.87 7.28
N LYS A 399 -19.70 1.54 8.32
CA LYS A 399 -18.54 1.06 9.09
C LYS A 399 -18.85 0.94 10.58
N ILE A 400 -18.47 -0.18 11.19
CA ILE A 400 -18.55 -0.40 12.64
C ILE A 400 -17.21 -0.95 13.14
N SER A 401 -16.59 -0.25 14.10
CA SER A 401 -15.34 -0.69 14.76
C SER A 401 -15.57 -0.98 16.24
N TYR A 402 -14.94 -2.05 16.71
CA TYR A 402 -14.98 -2.53 18.08
C TYR A 402 -13.56 -2.60 18.63
N ASP A 403 -13.33 -1.98 19.79
CA ASP A 403 -12.04 -1.96 20.48
C ASP A 403 -12.22 -2.64 21.85
N ALA A 404 -11.36 -3.60 22.20
CA ALA A 404 -11.30 -4.16 23.54
C ALA A 404 -10.84 -3.09 24.54
N VAL A 405 -11.49 -3.00 25.71
CA VAL A 405 -11.11 -2.09 26.78
C VAL A 405 -10.84 -2.89 28.03
N ASP A 406 -9.67 -2.68 28.61
CA ASP A 406 -9.39 -3.12 29.97
C ASP A 406 -10.30 -2.31 30.90
N LEU A 407 -11.36 -2.95 31.39
CA LEU A 407 -12.11 -2.44 32.52
C LEU A 407 -11.26 -2.72 33.76
N VAL A 408 -10.53 -1.70 34.22
CA VAL A 408 -9.73 -1.73 35.46
C VAL A 408 -10.62 -2.03 36.66
#